data_AF-A0A971YDC1-F1
#
_entry.id   AF-A0A971YDC1-F1
#
_cell.length_a   1.000
_cell.length_b   1.000
_cell.length_c   1.000
_cell.angle_alpha   90.00
_cell.angle_beta   90.00
_cell.angle_gamma   90.00
#
_symmetry.space_group_name_H-M   'P 1'
#
loop_
_entity.id
_entity.type
_entity.pdbx_description
1 polymer ?
#
loop_
_entity_poly.entity_id
_entity_poly.type
_entity_poly.pdbx_seq_one_letter_code
_entity_poly.pdbx_strand_id
1 'polypeptide(L)' 'MGTIANMLTEHIDYMPPDYFEDEIAHVLPTNGQSDRVIVFVRVNFLIEAHLVEGEVLIFFNTATLEELLKKIDAKLGRA' A
#
# COMPACT_ATOMS: atom_id res chain seq x y z
N MET A 1 -8.03 -0.80 -2.19
CA MET A 1 -8.15 0.57 -2.76
C MET A 1 -9.45 1.27 -2.36
N GLY A 2 -10.64 0.67 -2.54
CA GLY A 2 -11.92 1.32 -2.23
C GLY A 2 -12.07 1.88 -0.80
N THR A 3 -11.62 1.14 0.22
CA THR A 3 -11.67 1.62 1.62
C THR A 3 -10.86 2.90 1.85
N ILE A 4 -9.66 2.98 1.26
CA ILE A 4 -8.78 4.16 1.39
C ILE A 4 -9.39 5.35 0.63
N ALA A 5 -9.84 5.13 -0.60
CA ALA A 5 -10.50 6.16 -1.41
C ALA A 5 -11.75 6.73 -0.71
N ASN A 6 -12.59 5.85 -0.17
CA ASN A 6 -13.79 6.24 0.57
C ASN A 6 -13.44 7.05 1.84
N MET A 7 -12.44 6.62 2.60
CA MET A 7 -11.99 7.33 3.80
C MET A 7 -11.49 8.74 3.49
N LEU A 8 -10.72 8.90 2.41
CA LEU A 8 -10.20 10.21 2.00
C LEU A 8 -11.25 11.08 1.29
N THR A 9 -12.35 10.48 0.83
CA THR A 9 -13.33 11.13 -0.05
C THR A 9 -12.67 11.65 -1.34
N GLU A 10 -11.67 10.93 -1.83
CA GLU A 10 -10.92 11.27 -3.04
C GLU A 10 -11.00 10.12 -4.05
N HIS A 11 -10.94 10.47 -5.33
CA HIS A 11 -10.73 9.48 -6.37
C HIS A 11 -9.27 9.05 -6.35
N ILE A 12 -9.03 7.76 -6.15
CA ILE A 12 -7.70 7.18 -6.27
C ILE A 12 -7.70 6.38 -7.56
N ASP A 13 -6.91 6.84 -8.52
CA ASP A 13 -6.64 6.07 -9.72
C ASP A 13 -5.75 4.87 -9.34
N TYR A 14 -6.12 3.68 -9.82
CA TYR A 14 -5.34 2.48 -9.62
C TYR A 14 -5.30 1.67 -10.90
N MET A 15 -4.20 0.97 -11.11
CA MET A 15 -4.07 -0.01 -12.17
C MET A 15 -4.62 -1.36 -11.71
N PRO A 16 -5.12 -2.20 -12.63
CA PRO A 16 -5.40 -3.59 -12.33
C PRO A 16 -4.18 -4.28 -11.71
N PRO A 17 -4.38 -5.24 -10.79
CA PRO A 17 -3.28 -5.97 -10.20
C PRO A 17 -2.61 -6.87 -11.25
N ASP A 18 -1.29 -6.84 -11.26
CA ASP A 18 -0.49 -7.80 -12.01
C ASP A 18 -0.26 -9.06 -11.17
N TYR A 19 -0.18 -10.22 -11.82
CA TYR A 19 0.15 -11.49 -11.18
C TYR A 19 1.55 -11.95 -11.63
N PHE A 20 2.38 -12.26 -10.65
CA PHE A 20 3.73 -12.77 -10.86
C PHE A 20 3.93 -14.00 -9.98
N GLU A 21 4.48 -15.06 -10.58
CA GLU A 21 5.00 -16.22 -9.85
C GLU A 21 6.53 -16.18 -9.99
N ASP A 22 7.18 -15.56 -9.00
CA ASP A 22 8.61 -15.30 -9.02
C ASP A 22 9.15 -15.12 -7.58
N GLU A 23 10.47 -15.04 -7.44
CA GLU A 23 11.11 -14.66 -6.18
C GLU A 23 10.80 -13.20 -5.83
N ILE A 24 10.58 -12.92 -4.54
CA ILE A 24 10.20 -11.59 -4.05
C ILE A 24 11.20 -10.50 -4.50
N ALA A 25 12.48 -10.84 -4.62
CA ALA A 25 13.52 -9.90 -5.07
C ALA A 25 13.28 -9.35 -6.48
N HIS A 26 12.61 -10.13 -7.35
CA HIS A 26 12.27 -9.73 -8.72
C HIS A 26 10.95 -8.94 -8.80
N VAL A 27 10.06 -9.10 -7.83
CA VAL A 27 8.78 -8.38 -7.74
C VAL A 27 8.93 -7.03 -7.04
N LEU A 28 9.93 -6.89 -6.17
CA LEU A 28 10.19 -5.64 -5.48
C LEU A 28 10.55 -4.53 -6.49
N PRO A 29 10.02 -3.30 -6.31
CA PRO A 29 10.32 -2.17 -7.18
C PRO A 29 11.75 -1.66 -6.93
N THR A 30 12.74 -2.43 -7.35
CA THR A 30 14.18 -2.17 -7.17
C THR A 30 14.79 -1.37 -8.32
N ASN A 31 13.94 -0.80 -9.20
CA ASN A 31 14.32 -0.13 -10.43
C ASN A 31 15.02 1.22 -10.17
N GLY A 32 16.24 1.17 -9.66
CA GLY A 32 17.33 2.14 -9.85
C GLY A 32 17.16 3.55 -9.31
N GLN A 33 16.02 3.93 -8.74
CA GLN A 33 15.85 5.26 -8.13
C GLN A 33 16.27 5.21 -6.67
N SER A 34 17.55 5.49 -6.43
CA SER A 34 18.21 5.65 -5.13
C SER A 34 17.51 6.61 -4.17
N ASP A 35 16.59 7.44 -4.66
CA ASP A 35 16.06 8.60 -3.93
C ASP A 35 14.67 8.35 -3.33
N ARG A 36 14.10 7.15 -3.49
CA ARG A 36 12.78 6.83 -2.95
C ARG A 36 12.94 5.98 -1.70
N VAL A 37 12.93 6.63 -0.54
CA VAL A 37 12.73 5.92 0.73
C VAL A 37 11.35 5.26 0.67
N ILE A 38 11.33 3.94 0.87
CA ILE A 38 10.10 3.14 0.85
C ILE A 38 9.74 2.76 2.28
N VAL A 39 8.51 3.06 2.69
CA VAL A 39 7.93 2.55 3.94
C VAL A 39 7.19 1.26 3.64
N PHE A 40 7.48 0.24 4.46
CA PHE A 40 6.91 -1.08 4.35
C PHE A 40 5.89 -1.32 5.46
N VAL A 41 4.72 -1.82 5.09
CA VAL A 41 3.71 -2.34 6.00
C VAL A 41 3.47 -3.81 5.66
N ARG A 42 3.60 -4.67 6.67
CA ARG A 42 3.24 -6.10 6.59
C ARG A 42 1.91 -6.32 7.28
N VAL A 43 0.99 -6.97 6.59
CA VAL A 43 -0.29 -7.39 7.13
C VAL A 43 -0.42 -8.89 6.93
N ASN A 44 -0.68 -9.62 8.01
CA ASN A 44 -0.94 -11.05 7.94
C ASN A 44 -2.45 -11.26 7.85
N PHE A 45 -2.89 -12.18 7.00
CA PHE A 45 -4.30 -12.55 6.92
C PHE A 45 -4.48 -14.06 7.04
N LEU A 46 -5.63 -14.43 7.58
CA LEU A 46 -6.10 -15.81 7.68
C LEU A 46 -7.52 -15.86 7.16
N ILE A 47 -7.78 -16.75 6.21
CA ILE A 47 -9.11 -17.05 5.69
C ILE A 47 -9.56 -18.36 6.35
N GLU A 48 -10.29 -18.26 7.45
CA GLU A 48 -10.68 -19.40 8.30
C GLU A 48 -11.43 -20.49 7.52
N ALA A 49 -12.34 -20.10 6.63
CA ALA A 49 -13.15 -21.03 5.84
C ALA A 49 -12.33 -21.90 4.86
N HIS A 50 -11.14 -21.43 4.48
CA HIS A 50 -10.29 -22.10 3.49
C HIS A 50 -8.92 -22.51 4.06
N LEU A 51 -8.66 -22.25 5.35
CA LEU A 51 -7.36 -22.45 6.00
C LEU A 51 -6.20 -21.83 5.20
N VAL A 52 -6.47 -20.71 4.53
CA VAL A 52 -5.46 -19.99 3.75
C VAL A 52 -4.87 -18.90 4.62
N GLU A 53 -3.57 -19.00 4.88
CA GLU A 53 -2.78 -17.92 5.46
C GLU A 53 -1.98 -17.23 4.37
N GLY A 54 -1.71 -15.95 4.57
CA GLY A 54 -0.89 -15.19 3.65
C GLY A 54 -0.52 -13.83 4.19
N GLU A 55 0.30 -13.14 3.40
CA GLU A 55 0.87 -11.86 3.77
C GLU A 55 0.58 -10.85 2.67
N VAL A 56 0.14 -9.66 3.09
CA VAL A 56 0.01 -8.50 2.23
C VAL A 56 1.13 -7.53 2.58
N LEU A 57 1.94 -7.24 1.58
CA LEU A 57 3.04 -6.29 1.66
C LEU A 57 2.61 -5.01 0.95
N ILE A 58 2.67 -3.88 1.67
CA ILE A 58 2.34 -2.56 1.11
C ILE A 58 3.60 -1.70 1.16
N PHE A 59 3.97 -1.17 0.01
CA PHE A 59 5.11 -0.28 -0.16
C PHE A 59 4.61 1.12 -0.47
N PHE A 60 5.06 2.10 0.30
CA PHE A 60 4.79 3.52 0.04
C PHE A 60 6.09 4.23 -0.28
N ASN A 61 6.08 5.09 -1.29
CA ASN A 61 7.06 6.18 -1.33
C ASN A 61 6.78 7.11 -0.14
N THR A 62 7.82 7.50 0.60
CA THR A 62 7.68 8.41 1.75
C THR A 62 6.88 9.68 1.43
N ALA A 63 7.11 10.30 0.27
CA ALA A 63 6.37 11.50 -0.12
C ALA A 63 4.86 11.23 -0.27
N THR A 64 4.50 10.08 -0.85
CA THR A 64 3.09 9.66 -0.99
C THR A 64 2.47 9.35 0.37
N LEU A 65 3.22 8.73 1.29
CA LEU A 65 2.75 8.47 2.64
C LEU A 65 2.53 9.77 3.42
N GLU A 66 3.44 10.73 3.32
CA GLU A 66 3.29 12.04 3.96
C GLU A 66 2.04 12.78 3.46
N GLU A 67 1.79 12.77 2.15
CA GLU A 67 0.59 13.38 1.59
C GLU A 67 -0.68 12.68 2.09
N LEU A 68 -0.67 11.34 2.13
CA LEU A 68 -1.77 10.55 2.67
C LEU A 68 -2.07 10.91 4.13
N LEU A 69 -1.03 10.99 4.97
CA LEU A 69 -1.17 11.34 6.39
C LEU A 69 -1.72 12.75 6.58
N LYS A 70 -1.22 13.75 5.81
CA LYS A 70 -1.75 15.12 5.85
C LYS A 70 -3.24 15.17 5.54
N LYS A 71 -3.71 14.41 4.54
CA LYS A 71 -5.13 14.34 4.19
C LYS A 71 -5.96 13.68 5.30
N ILE A 72 -5.43 12.65 5.94
CA ILE A 72 -6.08 12.01 7.10
C ILE A 72 -6.19 12.97 8.28
N ASP A 73 -5.11 13.68 8.62
CA ASP A 73 -5.10 14.63 9.74
C ASP A 73 -6.09 15.78 9.52
N ALA A 74 -6.16 16.30 8.28
CA ALA A 74 -7.15 17.29 7.89
C ALA A 74 -8.60 16.77 8.07
N LYS A 75 -8.88 15.51 7.72
CA LYS A 75 -10.19 14.88 7.93
C LYS A 75 -10.53 14.66 9.39
N LEU A 76 -9.53 14.38 10.23
CA LEU A 76 -9.70 14.17 11.67
C LEU A 76 -9.73 15.47 12.48
N GLY A 77 -9.57 16.64 11.84
CA GLY A 77 -9.57 17.94 12.52
C GLY A 77 -8.34 18.16 13.40
N ARG A 78 -7.21 17.51 13.08
CA ARG A 78 -5.94 17.57 13.84
C ARG A 78 -4.89 18.49 13.20
N ALA A 79 -5.30 19.29 12.22
CA ALA A 79 -4.44 20.22 11.48
C ALA A 79 -4.25 21.56 12.20
#